data_AF-A0A942TNR8-F1
#
_entry.id   AF-A0A942TNR8-F1
#
_cell.length_a   1.000
_cell.length_b   1.000
_cell.length_c   1.000
_cell.angle_alpha   90.00
_cell.angle_beta   90.00
_cell.angle_gamma   90.00
#
_symmetry.space_group_name_H-M   'P 1'
#
loop_
_entity.id
_entity.type
_entity.pdbx_description
1 polymer ?
#
loop_
_entity_poly.entity_id
_entity_poly.type
_entity_poly.pdbx_seq_one_letter_code
_entity_poly.pdbx_strand_id
1 'polypeptide(L)'
;MKKFFRNPPKVALTSLITTIAVFILLLILFIVPESDSNIVFNIKRVVIITFLFLLLLNPTFGFIYSFFIKGKKKILFILLNLVCICTISVFAFMLIMISYVVSFGP
;
A
#
# COMPACT_ATOMS: atom_id res chain seq x y z
N MET A 1 25.39 3.55 8.63
CA MET A 1 24.66 3.95 7.40
C MET A 1 25.16 3.32 6.09
N LYS A 2 26.36 2.72 5.98
CA LYS A 2 26.86 2.13 4.70
C LYS A 2 26.09 0.90 4.19
N LYS A 3 25.41 0.13 5.07
CA LYS A 3 24.65 -1.08 4.68
C LYS A 3 23.25 -0.77 4.12
N PHE A 4 22.61 0.31 4.56
CA PHE A 4 21.23 0.66 4.19
C PHE A 4 21.11 1.10 2.72
N PHE A 5 22.20 1.64 2.16
CA PHE A 5 22.32 2.05 0.75
C PHE A 5 23.06 1.03 -0.12
N ARG A 6 23.27 -0.20 0.36
CA ARG A 6 24.13 -1.17 -0.34
C ARG A 6 23.57 -1.56 -1.71
N ASN A 7 22.23 -1.58 -1.88
CA ASN A 7 21.55 -1.88 -3.15
C ASN A 7 20.19 -1.15 -3.27
N PRO A 8 20.16 0.16 -3.58
CA PRO A 8 18.93 0.92 -3.73
C PRO A 8 17.90 0.33 -4.73
N PRO A 9 18.28 -0.21 -5.91
CA PRO A 9 17.28 -0.80 -6.82
C PRO A 9 16.65 -2.07 -6.25
N LYS A 10 17.38 -2.85 -5.45
CA LYS A 10 16.83 -4.05 -4.81
C LYS A 10 15.78 -3.66 -3.78
N VAL A 11 16.06 -2.64 -2.96
CA VAL A 11 15.13 -2.14 -1.93
C VAL A 11 13.87 -1.54 -2.56
N ALA A 12 14.02 -0.71 -3.60
CA ALA A 12 12.88 -0.13 -4.32
C ALA A 12 12.00 -1.21 -4.96
N LEU A 13 12.61 -2.24 -5.55
CA LEU A 13 11.87 -3.35 -6.16
C LEU A 13 11.17 -4.21 -5.11
N THR A 14 11.84 -4.56 -4.01
CA THR A 14 11.21 -5.33 -2.92
C THR A 14 10.05 -4.57 -2.30
N SER A 15 10.22 -3.26 -2.08
CA SER A 15 9.16 -2.38 -1.60
C SER A 15 7.95 -2.42 -2.54
N LEU A 16 8.18 -2.30 -3.85
CA LEU A 16 7.11 -2.37 -4.84
C LEU A 16 6.36 -3.72 -4.83
N ILE A 17 7.09 -4.84 -4.83
CA ILE A 17 6.50 -6.18 -4.75
C ILE A 17 5.67 -6.34 -3.47
N THR A 18 6.22 -5.93 -2.33
CA THR A 18 5.49 -6.03 -1.06
C THR A 18 4.26 -5.13 -1.04
N THR A 19 4.29 -3.97 -1.68
CA THR A 19 3.13 -3.07 -1.75
C THR A 19 2.02 -3.69 -2.60
N ILE A 20 2.36 -4.29 -3.75
CA ILE A 20 1.40 -5.02 -4.59
C ILE A 20 0.82 -6.22 -3.84
N ALA A 21 1.65 -7.01 -3.16
CA ALA A 21 1.20 -8.17 -2.40
C ALA A 21 0.23 -7.79 -1.28
N VAL A 22 0.56 -6.73 -0.50
CA VAL A 22 -0.31 -6.23 0.57
C VAL A 22 -1.60 -5.64 0.00
N PHE A 23 -1.55 -4.96 -1.15
CA PHE A 23 -2.74 -4.44 -1.82
C PHE A 23 -3.71 -5.56 -2.24
N ILE A 24 -3.20 -6.62 -2.87
CA ILE A 24 -4.02 -7.78 -3.27
C ILE A 24 -4.62 -8.45 -2.03
N LEU A 25 -3.83 -8.64 -0.98
CA LEU A 25 -4.30 -9.23 0.27
C LEU A 25 -5.41 -8.38 0.91
N LEU A 26 -5.29 -7.06 0.87
CA LEU A 26 -6.32 -6.14 1.34
C LEU A 26 -7.61 -6.26 0.51
N LEU A 27 -7.52 -6.37 -0.82
CA LEU A 27 -8.69 -6.57 -1.69
C LEU A 27 -9.41 -7.88 -1.36
N ILE A 28 -8.67 -8.97 -1.18
CA ILE A 28 -9.26 -10.27 -0.78
C ILE A 28 -10.01 -10.10 0.55
N LEU A 29 -9.39 -9.46 1.53
CA LEU A 29 -9.99 -9.25 2.84
C LEU A 29 -11.25 -8.36 2.77
N PHE A 30 -11.30 -7.44 1.81
CA PHE A 30 -12.47 -6.59 1.57
C PHE A 30 -13.66 -7.38 0.97
N ILE A 31 -13.38 -8.35 0.09
CA ILE A 31 -14.41 -9.19 -0.56
C ILE A 31 -15.01 -10.21 0.42
N VAL A 32 -14.26 -10.65 1.43
CA VAL A 32 -14.77 -11.62 2.42
C VAL A 32 -15.96 -11.00 3.18
N PRO A 33 -17.15 -11.66 3.17
CA PRO A 33 -18.33 -11.14 3.84
C PRO A 33 -18.09 -10.97 5.35
N GLU A 34 -18.77 -10.00 5.95
CA GLU A 34 -18.71 -9.80 7.38
C GLU A 34 -19.31 -11.02 8.09
N SER A 35 -18.60 -11.52 9.10
CA SER A 35 -19.12 -12.58 9.95
C SER A 35 -19.80 -11.96 11.17
N ASP A 36 -20.91 -12.53 11.62
CA ASP A 36 -21.62 -12.10 12.83
C ASP A 36 -20.81 -12.26 14.13
N SER A 37 -19.65 -12.93 14.07
CA SER A 37 -18.78 -13.05 15.23
C SER A 37 -18.00 -11.76 15.48
N ASN A 38 -18.28 -11.11 16.61
CA ASN A 38 -17.60 -9.88 17.08
C ASN A 38 -16.06 -10.00 17.07
N ILE A 39 -15.52 -11.21 17.31
CA ILE A 39 -14.09 -11.46 17.33
C ILE A 39 -13.49 -11.32 15.93
N VAL A 40 -14.09 -11.95 14.93
CA VAL A 40 -13.61 -11.89 13.54
C VAL A 40 -13.79 -10.49 12.96
N PHE A 41 -14.89 -9.80 13.29
CA PHE A 41 -15.09 -8.40 12.89
C PHE A 41 -13.97 -7.49 13.41
N ASN A 42 -13.63 -7.59 14.71
CA ASN A 42 -12.55 -6.79 15.29
C ASN A 42 -11.17 -7.13 14.71
N ILE A 43 -10.87 -8.41 14.49
CA ILE A 43 -9.61 -8.82 13.85
C ILE A 43 -9.52 -8.26 12.43
N LYS A 44 -10.59 -8.40 11.63
CA LYS A 44 -10.66 -7.86 10.26
C LYS A 44 -10.37 -6.36 10.24
N ARG A 45 -10.99 -5.60 11.16
CA ARG A 45 -10.79 -4.14 11.27
C ARG A 45 -9.34 -3.78 11.61
N VAL A 46 -8.73 -4.44 12.59
CA VAL A 46 -7.33 -4.18 12.99
C VAL A 46 -6.36 -4.51 11.83
N VAL A 47 -6.60 -5.62 11.13
CA VAL A 47 -5.79 -6.03 9.97
C VAL A 47 -5.89 -5.00 8.84
N ILE A 48 -7.09 -4.53 8.50
CA ILE A 48 -7.31 -3.50 7.47
C ILE A 48 -6.52 -2.22 7.80
N ILE A 49 -6.63 -1.72 9.03
CA ILE A 49 -5.94 -0.49 9.47
C ILE A 49 -4.42 -0.66 9.38
N THR A 50 -3.92 -1.79 9.87
CA THR A 50 -2.49 -2.10 9.86
C THR A 50 -1.95 -2.18 8.42
N PHE A 51 -2.68 -2.84 7.54
CA PHE A 51 -2.31 -2.95 6.13
C PHE A 51 -2.39 -1.60 5.41
N LEU A 52 -3.40 -0.78 5.67
CA LEU A 52 -3.49 0.57 5.11
C LEU A 52 -2.26 1.41 5.47
N PHE A 53 -1.84 1.37 6.73
CA PHE A 53 -0.66 2.09 7.19
C PHE A 53 0.62 1.58 6.50
N LEU A 54 0.76 0.26 6.36
CA LEU A 54 1.87 -0.36 5.65
C LEU A 54 1.87 0.03 4.15
N LEU A 55 0.70 0.05 3.52
CA LEU A 55 0.50 0.48 2.13
C LEU A 55 0.86 1.96 1.91
N LEU A 56 0.78 2.81 2.94
CA LEU A 56 1.19 4.21 2.83
C LEU A 56 2.71 4.38 2.98
N LEU A 57 3.29 3.73 4.00
CA LEU A 57 4.71 3.86 4.32
C LEU A 57 5.61 3.20 3.27
N ASN A 58 5.28 1.97 2.90
CA ASN A 58 6.16 1.13 2.12
C ASN A 58 6.51 1.72 0.73
N PRO A 59 5.55 2.15 -0.10
CA PRO A 59 5.87 2.79 -1.39
C PRO A 59 6.52 4.16 -1.22
N THR A 60 6.28 4.87 -0.11
CA THR A 60 7.00 6.12 0.21
C THR A 60 8.49 5.85 0.44
N PHE A 61 8.84 4.80 1.19
CA PHE A 61 10.22 4.35 1.30
C PHE A 61 10.78 3.91 -0.05
N GLY A 62 10.05 3.12 -0.84
CA GLY A 62 10.45 2.71 -2.19
C GLY A 62 10.72 3.89 -3.13
N PHE A 63 9.91 4.94 -3.02
CA PHE A 63 10.06 6.19 -3.75
C PHE A 63 11.32 6.95 -3.34
N ILE A 64 11.56 7.15 -2.05
CA ILE A 64 12.78 7.79 -1.54
C ILE A 64 14.03 7.04 -2.02
N TYR A 65 14.00 5.71 -1.93
CA TYR A 65 15.10 4.87 -2.41
C TYR A 65 15.34 4.95 -3.91
N SER A 66 14.29 5.20 -4.69
CA SER A 66 14.38 5.34 -6.15
C SER A 66 15.23 6.55 -6.57
N PHE A 67 15.33 7.60 -5.74
CA PHE A 67 16.20 8.75 -6.04
C PHE A 67 17.70 8.42 -5.98
N PHE A 68 18.07 7.41 -5.19
CA PHE A 68 19.46 6.96 -5.03
C PHE A 68 19.90 5.95 -6.11
N ILE A 69 18.99 5.52 -6.99
CA ILE A 69 19.32 4.65 -8.14
C ILE A 69 20.05 5.47 -9.20
N LYS A 70 21.15 4.92 -9.74
CA LYS A 70 21.92 5.54 -10.82
C LYS A 70 21.47 5.01 -12.19
N GLY A 71 21.59 5.86 -13.22
CA GLY A 71 21.35 5.49 -14.63
C GLY A 71 19.89 5.62 -15.09
N LYS A 72 19.61 5.16 -16.33
CA LYS A 72 18.31 5.34 -17.01
C LYS A 72 17.13 4.66 -16.29
N LYS A 73 17.39 3.61 -15.51
CA LYS A 73 16.37 2.89 -14.73
C LYS A 73 15.80 3.71 -13.57
N LYS A 74 16.48 4.79 -13.14
CA LYS A 74 16.04 5.68 -12.06
C LYS A 74 14.64 6.22 -12.30
N ILE A 75 14.40 6.80 -13.49
CA ILE A 75 13.12 7.42 -13.86
C ILE A 75 12.00 6.39 -13.82
N LEU A 76 12.26 5.18 -14.32
CA LEU A 76 11.28 4.09 -14.32
C LEU A 76 10.86 3.70 -12.89
N PHE A 77 11.81 3.55 -11.97
CA PHE A 77 11.50 3.25 -10.56
C PHE A 77 10.76 4.38 -9.85
N ILE A 78 11.13 5.63 -10.10
CA ILE A 78 10.44 6.80 -9.55
C ILE A 78 8.99 6.83 -10.03
N LEU A 79 8.78 6.68 -11.34
CA LEU A 79 7.45 6.74 -11.95
C LEU A 79 6.57 5.58 -11.48
N LEU A 80 7.13 4.37 -11.35
CA LEU A 80 6.38 3.21 -10.87
C LEU A 80 5.96 3.35 -9.40
N ASN A 81 6.86 3.81 -8.52
CA ASN A 81 6.51 4.09 -7.12
C ASN A 81 5.50 5.25 -7.01
N LEU A 82 5.64 6.29 -7.84
CA LEU A 82 4.70 7.41 -7.88
C LEU A 82 3.30 6.95 -8.28
N VAL A 83 3.18 6.14 -9.33
CA VAL A 83 1.89 5.56 -9.75
C VAL A 83 1.30 4.71 -8.62
N CYS A 84 2.11 3.90 -7.93
CA CYS A 84 1.63 3.15 -6.75
C CYS A 84 1.07 4.08 -5.66
N ILE A 85 1.79 5.13 -5.28
CA ILE A 85 1.33 6.08 -4.26
C ILE A 85 0.02 6.75 -4.68
N CYS A 86 -0.07 7.20 -5.94
CA CYS A 86 -1.28 7.80 -6.49
C CYS A 86 -2.47 6.84 -6.45
N THR A 87 -2.30 5.59 -6.91
CA THR A 87 -3.36 4.58 -6.91
C THR A 87 -3.83 4.27 -5.49
N ILE A 88 -2.92 4.11 -4.54
CA ILE A 88 -3.25 3.85 -3.13
C ILE A 88 -3.98 5.04 -2.51
N SER A 89 -3.55 6.26 -2.82
CA SER A 89 -4.20 7.48 -2.33
C SER A 89 -5.62 7.64 -2.87
N VAL A 90 -5.83 7.40 -4.17
CA VAL A 90 -7.17 7.41 -4.78
C VAL A 90 -8.03 6.29 -4.20
N PHE A 91 -7.48 5.09 -4.01
CA PHE A 91 -8.21 3.96 -3.41
C PHE A 91 -8.64 4.26 -1.96
N ALA A 92 -7.74 4.80 -1.14
CA ALA A 92 -8.05 5.21 0.23
C ALA A 92 -9.12 6.31 0.26
N PHE A 93 -9.03 7.30 -0.64
CA PHE A 93 -10.04 8.34 -0.78
C PHE A 93 -11.41 7.76 -1.16
N MET A 94 -11.46 6.86 -2.16
CA MET A 94 -12.71 6.19 -2.57
C MET A 94 -13.32 5.36 -1.44
N LEU A 95 -12.51 4.63 -0.68
CA LEU A 95 -12.97 3.90 0.51
C LEU A 95 -13.62 4.85 1.53
N ILE A 96 -12.97 5.97 1.83
CA ILE A 96 -13.53 6.96 2.77
C ILE A 96 -14.84 7.54 2.21
N MET A 97 -14.89 7.89 0.94
CA MET A 97 -16.10 8.44 0.31
C MET A 97 -17.26 7.44 0.35
N ILE A 98 -17.02 6.16 0.03
CA ILE A 98 -18.05 5.12 0.08
C ILE A 98 -18.48 4.83 1.52
N SER A 99 -17.56 4.83 2.48
CA SER A 99 -17.89 4.51 3.88
C SER A 99 -18.56 5.67 4.64
N TYR A 100 -18.23 6.92 4.33
CA TYR A 100 -18.66 8.07 5.13
C TYR A 100 -19.54 9.08 4.40
N VAL A 101 -19.42 9.21 3.07
CA VAL A 101 -20.12 10.26 2.30
C VAL A 101 -21.31 9.69 1.54
N VAL A 102 -21.14 8.52 0.94
CA VAL A 102 -22.21 7.81 0.24
C VAL A 102 -22.73 6.72 1.17
N SER A 103 -23.54 7.11 2.14
CA SER A 103 -24.33 6.15 2.92
C SER A 103 -25.31 5.46 1.97
N PHE A 104 -24.88 4.39 1.31
CA PHE A 104 -25.78 3.39 0.74
C PHE A 104 -26.32 2.57 1.92
N GLY A 105 -27.14 3.21 2.77
CA GLY A 105 -27.92 2.54 3.82
C GLY A 105 -28.84 1.47 3.21
N PRO A 106 -29.29 0.48 4.00
CA PRO A 106 -30.03 0.69 5.25
C PRO A 106 -29.21 0.71 6.53
#